data_AF-A0A834SI78-F1
#
_entry.id   AF-A0A834SI78-F1
#
_cell.length_a   1.000
_cell.length_b   1.000
_cell.length_c   1.000
_cell.angle_alpha   90.00
_cell.angle_beta   90.00
_cell.angle_gamma   90.00
#
_symmetry.space_group_name_H-M   'P 1'
#
loop_
_entity.id
_entity.type
_entity.pdbx_description
1 polymer ?
#
loop_
_entity_poly.entity_id
_entity_poly.type
_entity_poly.pdbx_seq_one_letter_code
_entity_poly.pdbx_strand_id
1 'polypeptide(L)'
;MEMELASRNPNFMFPPNSQFLDPPPPPPPPPSSSTPNGPIFFPFPKRPALRVTSEFDSESAVFFHKLSCKFFDSLAKFKFSFQNSSKGDVSEPQLSFVSKHLSIHYDIEEQNALIKSSFDVGPKLHLSAVHDVKAQQGEATMVAKLADPGYALELSTPVPSVGLPKATFRFPVGEVSLQEKEEEEVKRLLSVSGIVKGQCLNGICTAQYKDEEMKLRYAYKDEEMSFIPSLSLPSNALSFAFKRRIGPSNKLSYLYNFDSNYWSAVYKRTYGKDFKFKTGYDSEVRLGWASLWVGDEGGKAKTAPLKMKVQFMLQVPQDDIKSSVLMFRVKKRWDI
;
A
#
# COMPACT_ATOMS: atom_id res chain seq x y z
N MET A 1 -0.82 31.80 7.74
CA MET A 1 0.64 31.65 7.87
C MET A 1 0.90 30.51 8.86
N GLU A 2 0.23 29.37 8.71
CA GLU A 2 0.49 28.33 7.70
C GLU A 2 1.94 27.86 7.71
N MET A 3 2.17 26.74 8.39
CA MET A 3 3.19 25.77 8.02
C MET A 3 2.60 24.38 8.31
N GLU A 4 2.37 23.67 7.21
CA GLU A 4 1.54 22.48 7.04
C GLU A 4 2.27 21.19 7.45
N LEU A 5 1.47 20.17 7.76
CA LEU A 5 1.83 18.89 8.36
C LEU A 5 2.76 18.03 7.50
N ALA A 6 3.88 17.63 8.10
CA ALA A 6 4.60 16.43 7.68
C ALA A 6 3.86 15.17 8.17
N SER A 7 3.07 14.56 7.29
CA SER A 7 2.64 13.17 7.46
C SER A 7 3.15 12.33 6.29
N ARG A 8 4.13 11.46 6.55
CA ARG A 8 4.43 10.33 5.65
C ARG A 8 4.91 9.13 6.45
N ASN A 9 3.95 8.26 6.70
CA ASN A 9 4.12 6.91 7.18
C ASN A 9 4.37 5.99 5.96
N PRO A 10 5.56 5.39 5.76
CA PRO A 10 5.81 4.55 4.60
C PRO A 10 5.66 3.06 4.96
N ASN A 11 4.42 2.56 4.86
CA ASN A 11 4.21 1.15 4.54
C ASN A 11 3.74 1.07 3.09
N PHE A 12 4.45 0.29 2.27
CA PHE A 12 3.98 -0.62 1.20
C PHE A 12 5.06 -0.79 0.14
N MET A 13 5.39 -2.04 -0.21
CA MET A 13 5.44 -2.54 -1.59
C MET A 13 5.88 -4.02 -1.60
N PHE A 14 4.92 -4.90 -1.90
CA PHE A 14 5.17 -6.23 -2.40
C PHE A 14 5.73 -6.13 -3.84
N PRO A 15 6.72 -6.94 -4.24
CA PRO A 15 7.13 -7.07 -5.64
C PRO A 15 6.19 -7.99 -6.44
N PRO A 16 6.15 -7.86 -7.78
CA PRO A 16 5.32 -8.69 -8.67
C PRO A 16 5.86 -10.11 -8.83
N ASN A 17 4.93 -11.04 -9.07
CA ASN A 17 5.14 -12.44 -9.42
C ASN A 17 6.00 -12.60 -10.69
N SER A 18 7.03 -13.43 -10.62
CA SER A 18 7.69 -14.05 -11.77
C SER A 18 7.04 -15.40 -12.07
N GLN A 19 6.67 -15.59 -13.34
CA GLN A 19 6.13 -16.85 -13.88
C GLN A 19 7.20 -17.94 -13.80
N PHE A 20 6.88 -19.05 -13.13
CA PHE A 20 7.58 -20.33 -13.30
C PHE A 20 6.62 -21.26 -14.04
N LEU A 21 7.15 -21.97 -15.04
CA LEU A 21 6.46 -23.02 -15.79
C LEU A 21 5.99 -24.13 -14.84
N ASP A 22 4.70 -24.44 -14.85
CA ASP A 22 4.10 -25.51 -14.05
C ASP A 22 4.51 -26.90 -14.59
N PRO A 23 4.86 -27.87 -13.72
CA PRO A 23 4.91 -29.29 -14.10
C PRO A 23 3.49 -29.86 -14.33
N PRO A 24 3.34 -30.97 -15.09
CA PRO A 24 2.02 -31.50 -15.47
C PRO A 24 1.19 -31.96 -14.26
N PRO A 25 -0.15 -31.84 -14.34
CA PRO A 25 -1.05 -32.14 -13.23
C PRO A 25 -1.10 -33.64 -12.90
N PRO A 26 -1.19 -34.02 -11.62
CA PRO A 26 -1.47 -35.39 -11.22
C PRO A 26 -2.90 -35.82 -11.62
N PRO A 27 -3.15 -37.12 -11.82
CA PRO A 27 -4.45 -37.63 -12.25
C PRO A 27 -5.56 -37.32 -11.23
N PRO A 28 -6.81 -37.12 -11.69
CA PRO A 28 -7.93 -36.77 -10.82
C PRO A 28 -8.27 -37.90 -9.84
N PRO A 29 -8.63 -37.58 -8.58
CA PRO A 29 -9.12 -38.56 -7.63
C PRO A 29 -10.48 -39.14 -8.08
N PRO A 30 -10.80 -40.40 -7.71
CA PRO A 30 -12.06 -41.03 -8.09
C PRO A 30 -13.27 -40.28 -7.51
N PRO A 31 -14.42 -40.28 -8.21
CA PRO A 31 -15.61 -39.59 -7.76
C PRO A 31 -16.10 -40.17 -6.42
N SER A 32 -16.21 -39.31 -5.41
CA SER A 32 -16.83 -39.67 -4.13
C SER A 32 -18.30 -40.02 -4.36
N SER A 33 -18.65 -41.25 -4.00
CA SER A 33 -19.99 -41.82 -4.05
C SER A 33 -21.03 -40.93 -3.34
N SER A 34 -22.05 -40.53 -4.10
CA SER A 34 -23.31 -39.99 -3.60
C SER A 34 -24.12 -41.08 -2.90
N THR A 35 -24.59 -40.81 -1.68
CA THR A 35 -25.63 -41.59 -0.99
C THR A 35 -26.47 -40.66 -0.11
N PRO A 36 -27.75 -40.99 0.21
CA PRO A 36 -28.88 -40.21 -0.29
C PRO A 36 -29.68 -39.48 0.81
N ASN A 37 -30.49 -38.51 0.37
CA ASN A 37 -31.73 -38.01 0.98
C ASN A 37 -31.87 -38.05 2.52
N GLY A 38 -31.47 -36.95 3.15
CA GLY A 38 -32.00 -36.50 4.44
C GLY A 38 -32.84 -35.22 4.25
N PRO A 39 -33.81 -34.94 5.14
CA PRO A 39 -34.91 -34.01 4.85
C PRO A 39 -34.43 -32.58 4.61
N ILE A 40 -35.16 -31.89 3.73
CA ILE A 40 -34.97 -30.48 3.36
C ILE A 40 -35.18 -29.61 4.60
N PHE A 41 -34.09 -29.37 5.35
CA PHE A 41 -34.03 -28.29 6.32
C PHE A 41 -33.77 -27.01 5.52
N PHE A 42 -34.72 -26.07 5.57
CA PHE A 42 -34.51 -24.70 5.15
C PHE A 42 -33.15 -24.22 5.69
N PRO A 43 -32.18 -23.81 4.86
CA PRO A 43 -30.92 -23.31 5.37
C PRO A 43 -31.23 -21.96 6.04
N PHE A 44 -31.29 -21.95 7.36
CA PHE A 44 -31.11 -20.72 8.12
C PHE A 44 -29.87 -20.02 7.55
N PRO A 45 -29.93 -18.71 7.22
CA PRO A 45 -28.78 -18.03 6.67
C PRO A 45 -27.63 -18.21 7.66
N LYS A 46 -26.55 -18.85 7.22
CA LYS A 46 -25.32 -18.97 8.01
C LYS A 46 -25.01 -17.58 8.53
N ARG A 47 -24.99 -17.41 9.86
CA ARG A 47 -24.69 -16.11 10.47
C ARG A 47 -23.42 -15.57 9.81
N PRO A 48 -23.45 -14.34 9.30
CA PRO A 48 -22.31 -13.82 8.58
C PRO A 48 -21.12 -13.73 9.54
N ALA A 49 -20.01 -14.37 9.19
CA ALA A 49 -18.85 -14.51 10.07
C ALA A 49 -18.35 -13.13 10.52
N LEU A 50 -18.43 -12.87 11.83
CA LEU A 50 -18.02 -11.61 12.42
C LEU A 50 -16.52 -11.69 12.69
N ARG A 51 -15.79 -10.69 12.24
CA ARG A 51 -14.35 -10.59 12.47
C ARG A 51 -14.04 -9.35 13.26
N VAL A 52 -13.43 -9.57 14.42
CA VAL A 52 -12.93 -8.52 15.30
C VAL A 52 -11.41 -8.51 15.25
N THR A 53 -10.82 -7.33 15.12
CA THR A 53 -9.38 -7.13 15.21
C THR A 53 -9.13 -5.98 16.17
N SER A 54 -8.28 -6.23 17.16
CA SER A 54 -7.81 -5.21 18.10
C SER A 54 -6.31 -5.06 17.93
N GLU A 55 -5.85 -3.84 17.97
CA GLU A 55 -4.45 -3.48 17.80
C GLU A 55 -4.09 -2.41 18.82
N PHE A 56 -3.03 -2.62 19.56
CA PHE A 56 -2.48 -1.64 20.48
C PHE A 56 -1.17 -1.10 19.93
N ASP A 57 -1.00 0.21 20.02
CA ASP A 57 0.23 0.92 19.67
C ASP A 57 0.71 1.71 20.88
N SER A 58 1.91 1.37 21.38
CA SER A 58 2.45 2.02 22.58
C SER A 58 2.96 3.43 22.31
N GLU A 59 3.25 3.79 21.06
CA GLU A 59 3.76 5.12 20.70
C GLU A 59 2.66 6.17 20.90
N SER A 60 1.45 5.89 20.40
CA SER A 60 0.28 6.75 20.60
C SER A 60 -0.48 6.45 21.90
N ALA A 61 -0.20 5.32 22.56
CA ALA A 61 -0.97 4.79 23.70
C ALA A 61 -2.46 4.60 23.38
N VAL A 62 -2.77 4.18 22.15
CA VAL A 62 -4.13 4.02 21.63
C VAL A 62 -4.41 2.58 21.19
N PHE A 63 -5.65 2.14 21.42
CA PHE A 63 -6.21 0.91 20.89
C PHE A 63 -7.02 1.19 19.62
N PHE A 64 -6.65 0.55 18.52
CA PHE A 64 -7.45 0.52 17.30
C PHE A 64 -8.30 -0.75 17.25
N HIS A 65 -9.61 -0.58 17.12
CA HIS A 65 -10.57 -1.67 16.99
C HIS A 65 -11.20 -1.69 15.61
N LYS A 66 -11.39 -2.89 15.07
CA LYS A 66 -12.04 -3.09 13.78
C LYS A 66 -12.94 -4.31 13.79
N LEU A 67 -14.22 -4.05 13.62
CA LEU A 67 -15.25 -5.04 13.40
C LEU A 67 -15.54 -5.10 11.90
N SER A 68 -15.75 -6.30 11.38
CA SER A 68 -16.16 -6.46 9.99
C SER A 68 -16.96 -7.72 9.77
N CYS A 69 -17.97 -7.59 8.93
CA CYS A 69 -18.94 -8.63 8.66
C CYS A 69 -19.17 -8.69 7.15
N LYS A 70 -19.15 -9.89 6.56
CA LYS A 70 -19.44 -10.10 5.14
C LYS A 70 -20.86 -10.65 5.00
N PHE A 71 -21.62 -10.12 4.06
CA PHE A 71 -23.01 -10.52 3.83
C PHE A 71 -23.27 -10.70 2.33
N PHE A 72 -24.41 -11.31 1.98
CA PHE A 72 -24.75 -11.73 0.61
C PHE A 72 -23.64 -12.57 -0.04
N ASP A 73 -23.26 -13.69 0.57
CA ASP A 73 -22.20 -14.58 0.04
C ASP A 73 -20.87 -13.88 -0.29
N SER A 74 -20.50 -12.89 0.53
CA SER A 74 -19.31 -12.04 0.36
C SER A 74 -19.37 -11.01 -0.76
N LEU A 75 -20.54 -10.75 -1.35
CA LEU A 75 -20.73 -9.67 -2.33
C LEU A 75 -20.59 -8.28 -1.70
N ALA A 76 -20.88 -8.17 -0.41
CA ALA A 76 -20.73 -6.93 0.33
C ALA A 76 -20.14 -7.16 1.73
N LYS A 77 -19.58 -6.08 2.29
CA LYS A 77 -18.87 -6.08 3.55
C LYS A 77 -19.12 -4.79 4.32
N PHE A 78 -19.49 -4.98 5.59
CA PHE A 78 -19.58 -3.91 6.56
C PHE A 78 -18.28 -3.87 7.37
N LYS A 79 -17.83 -2.67 7.69
CA LYS A 79 -16.69 -2.42 8.58
C LYS A 79 -17.10 -1.32 9.54
N PHE A 80 -16.75 -1.50 10.80
CA PHE A 80 -16.78 -0.45 11.79
C PHE A 80 -15.41 -0.42 12.45
N SER A 81 -14.81 0.75 12.58
CA SER A 81 -13.56 0.94 13.30
C SER A 81 -13.63 2.17 14.17
N PHE A 82 -12.86 2.16 15.25
CA PHE A 82 -12.72 3.27 16.16
C PHE A 82 -11.39 3.12 16.92
N GLN A 83 -10.95 4.22 17.50
CA GLN A 83 -9.81 4.29 18.38
C GLN A 83 -10.27 4.48 19.82
N ASN A 84 -9.50 4.00 20.79
CA ASN A 84 -9.72 4.28 22.22
C ASN A 84 -8.40 4.60 22.92
N SER A 85 -8.37 5.69 23.68
CA SER A 85 -7.23 6.08 24.51
C SER A 85 -7.07 5.19 25.74
N SER A 86 -5.93 5.30 26.43
CA SER A 86 -5.72 4.63 27.72
C SER A 86 -6.71 5.06 28.82
N LYS A 87 -7.42 6.20 28.63
CA LYS A 87 -8.42 6.73 29.56
C LYS A 87 -9.85 6.26 29.25
N GLY A 88 -10.05 5.54 28.14
CA GLY A 88 -11.37 5.07 27.73
C GLY A 88 -12.08 5.99 26.73
N ASP A 89 -11.45 7.10 26.33
CA ASP A 89 -12.01 8.05 25.36
C ASP A 89 -12.00 7.44 23.96
N VAL A 90 -13.16 7.41 23.32
CA VAL A 90 -13.33 6.89 21.95
C VAL A 90 -13.15 8.01 20.94
N SER A 91 -12.37 7.75 19.89
CA SER A 91 -12.14 8.69 18.79
C SER A 91 -12.14 8.02 17.41
N GLU A 92 -12.25 8.81 16.35
CA GLU A 92 -12.26 8.40 14.95
C GLU A 92 -13.22 7.22 14.61
N PRO A 93 -14.49 7.26 15.06
CA PRO A 93 -15.47 6.24 14.72
C PRO A 93 -15.82 6.29 13.22
N GLN A 94 -15.46 5.23 12.49
CA GLN A 94 -15.64 5.11 11.05
C GLN A 94 -16.50 3.91 10.69
N LEU A 95 -17.53 4.17 9.89
CA LEU A 95 -18.40 3.17 9.31
C LEU A 95 -18.05 2.98 7.84
N SER A 96 -18.08 1.76 7.32
CA SER A 96 -17.95 1.55 5.89
C SER A 96 -18.79 0.40 5.37
N PHE A 97 -19.46 0.67 4.26
CA PHE A 97 -20.06 -0.32 3.38
C PHE A 97 -19.16 -0.50 2.16
N VAL A 98 -18.79 -1.72 1.81
CA VAL A 98 -17.91 -2.02 0.67
C VAL A 98 -18.51 -3.16 -0.13
N SER A 99 -18.82 -2.89 -1.39
CA SER A 99 -19.23 -3.88 -2.40
C SER A 99 -18.30 -3.81 -3.62
N LYS A 100 -18.59 -4.60 -4.66
CA LYS A 100 -17.82 -4.58 -5.91
C LYS A 100 -17.88 -3.21 -6.61
N HIS A 101 -19.06 -2.59 -6.63
CA HIS A 101 -19.33 -1.41 -7.47
C HIS A 101 -19.55 -0.13 -6.69
N LEU A 102 -19.84 -0.23 -5.39
CA LEU A 102 -20.12 0.88 -4.50
C LEU A 102 -19.43 0.68 -3.17
N SER A 103 -18.70 1.68 -2.72
CA SER A 103 -18.16 1.78 -1.37
C SER A 103 -18.54 3.10 -0.76
N ILE A 104 -19.00 3.08 0.48
CA ILE A 104 -19.35 4.26 1.26
C ILE A 104 -18.50 4.20 2.52
N HIS A 105 -17.75 5.25 2.78
CA HIS A 105 -16.97 5.43 4.00
C HIS A 105 -17.53 6.63 4.74
N TYR A 106 -18.16 6.40 5.88
CA TYR A 106 -18.76 7.44 6.70
C TYR A 106 -17.91 7.66 7.95
N ASP A 107 -17.47 8.89 8.12
CA ASP A 107 -16.80 9.36 9.33
C ASP A 107 -17.85 9.99 10.25
N ILE A 108 -18.05 9.39 11.42
CA ILE A 108 -19.11 9.80 12.35
C ILE A 108 -18.75 11.10 13.06
N GLU A 109 -17.47 11.35 13.34
CA GLU A 109 -17.00 12.59 13.97
C GLU A 109 -17.13 13.77 13.02
N GLU A 110 -16.67 13.59 11.78
CA GLU A 110 -16.74 14.64 10.76
C GLU A 110 -18.14 14.81 10.16
N GLN A 111 -19.06 13.88 10.43
CA GLN A 111 -20.38 13.80 9.78
C GLN A 111 -20.26 13.85 8.25
N ASN A 112 -19.25 13.18 7.71
CA ASN A 112 -18.93 13.21 6.29
C ASN A 112 -18.96 11.81 5.70
N ALA A 113 -19.37 11.71 4.43
CA ALA A 113 -19.35 10.48 3.66
C ALA A 113 -18.45 10.63 2.44
N LEU A 114 -17.54 9.68 2.24
CA LEU A 114 -16.80 9.48 1.00
C LEU A 114 -17.44 8.31 0.23
N ILE A 115 -18.05 8.64 -0.90
CA ILE A 115 -18.73 7.69 -1.78
C ILE A 115 -17.78 7.35 -2.94
N LYS A 116 -17.60 6.06 -3.22
CA LYS A 116 -16.80 5.56 -4.35
C LYS A 116 -17.65 4.62 -5.18
N SER A 117 -17.73 4.86 -6.48
CA SER A 117 -18.46 4.03 -7.42
C SER A 117 -17.55 3.61 -8.58
N SER A 118 -17.77 2.41 -9.12
CA SER A 118 -16.91 1.83 -10.15
C SER A 118 -17.69 0.79 -10.97
N PHE A 119 -17.74 0.99 -12.29
CA PHE A 119 -18.52 0.16 -13.20
C PHE A 119 -17.80 -0.02 -14.54
N ASP A 120 -17.91 -1.22 -15.10
CA ASP A 120 -17.44 -1.53 -16.44
C ASP A 120 -18.55 -1.24 -17.45
N VAL A 121 -18.27 -0.40 -18.45
CA VAL A 121 -19.15 -0.12 -19.59
C VAL A 121 -18.65 -0.96 -20.77
N GLY A 122 -19.04 -2.23 -20.78
CA GLY A 122 -18.51 -3.21 -21.73
C GLY A 122 -17.05 -3.61 -21.43
N PRO A 123 -16.36 -4.27 -22.37
CA PRO A 123 -15.06 -4.89 -22.11
C PRO A 123 -13.87 -3.92 -22.10
N LYS A 124 -14.02 -2.74 -22.72
CA LYS A 124 -12.93 -1.79 -22.98
C LYS A 124 -13.04 -0.47 -22.22
N LEU A 125 -14.16 -0.16 -21.57
CA LEU A 125 -14.37 1.12 -20.90
C LEU A 125 -14.69 0.89 -19.42
N HIS A 126 -13.95 1.56 -18.54
CA HIS A 126 -14.16 1.54 -17.10
C HIS A 126 -14.43 2.97 -16.61
N LEU A 127 -15.48 3.14 -15.81
CA LEU A 127 -15.84 4.40 -15.18
C LEU A 127 -15.72 4.26 -13.67
N SER A 128 -15.09 5.23 -13.02
CA SER A 128 -15.10 5.30 -11.56
C SER A 128 -15.24 6.74 -11.07
N ALA A 129 -15.96 6.93 -9.98
CA ALA A 129 -16.15 8.23 -9.38
C ALA A 129 -15.92 8.16 -7.87
N VAL A 130 -15.33 9.21 -7.31
CA VAL A 130 -15.15 9.41 -5.89
C VAL A 130 -15.74 10.76 -5.53
N HIS A 131 -16.56 10.83 -4.49
CA HIS A 131 -17.22 12.06 -4.07
C HIS A 131 -17.24 12.18 -2.55
N ASP A 132 -16.74 13.31 -2.06
CA ASP A 132 -16.81 13.78 -0.69
C ASP A 132 -18.06 14.65 -0.51
N VAL A 133 -19.01 14.17 0.29
CA VAL A 133 -20.34 14.77 0.41
C VAL A 133 -20.29 16.12 1.12
N LYS A 134 -19.50 16.25 2.19
CA LYS A 134 -19.42 17.48 2.99
C LYS A 134 -18.65 18.56 2.24
N ALA A 135 -17.54 18.21 1.59
CA ALA A 135 -16.76 19.15 0.78
C ALA A 135 -17.43 19.48 -0.57
N GLN A 136 -18.45 18.71 -0.98
CA GLN A 136 -19.08 18.80 -2.31
C GLN A 136 -18.06 18.69 -3.46
N GLN A 137 -16.98 17.95 -3.22
CA GLN A 137 -15.86 17.79 -4.13
C GLN A 137 -15.65 16.32 -4.47
N GLY A 138 -15.04 16.03 -5.61
CA GLY A 138 -14.83 14.67 -6.06
C GLY A 138 -13.99 14.60 -7.31
N GLU A 139 -13.85 13.39 -7.83
CA GLU A 139 -13.15 13.11 -9.08
C GLU A 139 -13.92 12.02 -9.84
N ALA A 140 -14.16 12.27 -11.13
CA ALA A 140 -14.66 11.27 -12.07
C ALA A 140 -13.51 10.85 -12.99
N THR A 141 -13.36 9.55 -13.19
CA THR A 141 -12.30 8.95 -14.00
C THR A 141 -12.93 8.02 -15.03
N MET A 142 -12.37 8.05 -16.23
CA MET A 142 -12.73 7.18 -17.34
C MET A 142 -11.46 6.56 -17.90
N VAL A 143 -11.43 5.23 -18.03
CA VAL A 143 -10.31 4.49 -18.62
C VAL A 143 -10.81 3.69 -19.83
N ALA A 144 -10.29 4.03 -21.01
CA ALA A 144 -10.57 3.34 -22.26
C ALA A 144 -9.34 2.51 -22.69
N LYS A 145 -9.51 1.18 -22.80
CA LYS A 145 -8.52 0.27 -23.39
C LYS A 145 -8.57 0.40 -24.91
N LEU A 146 -7.47 0.84 -25.52
CA LEU A 146 -7.39 1.16 -26.94
C LEU A 146 -6.98 -0.08 -27.75
N ALA A 147 -5.82 -0.65 -27.41
CA ALA A 147 -5.23 -1.79 -28.12
C ALA A 147 -4.34 -2.62 -27.18
N ASP A 148 -4.13 -3.88 -27.54
CA ASP A 148 -3.17 -4.74 -26.87
C ASP A 148 -1.78 -4.62 -27.52
N PRO A 149 -0.69 -4.77 -26.73
CA PRO A 149 -0.68 -4.95 -25.28
C PRO A 149 -0.74 -3.61 -24.53
N GLY A 150 -1.74 -3.42 -23.66
CA GLY A 150 -1.68 -2.40 -22.61
C GLY A 150 -1.78 -0.92 -23.03
N TYR A 151 -2.27 -0.61 -24.24
CA TYR A 151 -2.56 0.77 -24.61
C TYR A 151 -3.90 1.22 -24.02
N ALA A 152 -3.89 2.35 -23.30
CA ALA A 152 -5.10 2.91 -22.70
C ALA A 152 -5.06 4.43 -22.64
N LEU A 153 -6.24 5.06 -22.69
CA LEU A 153 -6.44 6.47 -22.40
C LEU A 153 -7.23 6.60 -21.10
N GLU A 154 -6.71 7.36 -20.15
CA GLU A 154 -7.38 7.71 -18.90
C GLU A 154 -7.66 9.22 -18.88
N LEU A 155 -8.92 9.58 -18.66
CA LEU A 155 -9.34 10.96 -18.41
C LEU A 155 -9.80 11.07 -16.96
N SER A 156 -9.31 12.06 -16.22
CA SER A 156 -9.82 12.38 -14.88
C SER A 156 -10.23 13.85 -14.80
N THR A 157 -11.36 14.09 -14.14
CA THR A 157 -11.91 15.44 -13.95
C THR A 157 -12.35 15.62 -12.51
N PRO A 158 -12.02 16.76 -11.86
CA PRO A 158 -12.64 17.11 -10.60
C PRO A 158 -14.15 17.30 -10.77
N VAL A 159 -14.90 17.15 -9.68
CA VAL A 159 -16.35 17.38 -9.59
C VAL A 159 -16.57 18.32 -8.40
N PRO A 160 -17.12 19.55 -8.58
CA PRO A 160 -17.53 20.14 -9.85
C PRO A 160 -16.34 20.33 -10.81
N SER A 161 -16.63 20.31 -12.11
CA SER A 161 -15.61 20.44 -13.14
C SER A 161 -14.95 21.82 -13.08
N VAL A 162 -13.63 21.83 -12.92
CA VAL A 162 -12.80 23.03 -12.97
C VAL A 162 -11.69 22.78 -13.98
N GLY A 163 -11.63 23.58 -15.04
CA GLY A 163 -10.60 23.48 -16.07
C GLY A 163 -10.76 22.26 -17.01
N LEU A 164 -9.67 21.92 -17.68
CA LEU A 164 -9.57 20.76 -18.56
C LEU A 164 -9.32 19.47 -17.76
N PRO A 165 -9.85 18.32 -18.22
CA PRO A 165 -9.56 17.05 -17.59
C PRO A 165 -8.08 16.69 -17.75
N LYS A 166 -7.52 16.05 -16.72
CA LYS A 166 -6.21 15.39 -16.84
C LYS A 166 -6.34 14.25 -17.83
N ALA A 167 -5.47 14.22 -18.84
CA ALA A 167 -5.41 13.16 -19.83
C ALA A 167 -4.11 12.36 -19.65
N THR A 168 -4.22 11.04 -19.50
CA THR A 168 -3.08 10.13 -19.36
C THR A 168 -3.13 9.06 -20.45
N PHE A 169 -2.11 9.02 -21.30
CA PHE A 169 -1.94 7.98 -22.29
C PHE A 169 -0.95 6.93 -21.77
N ARG A 170 -1.40 5.69 -21.66
CA ARG A 170 -0.61 4.53 -21.23
C ARG A 170 -0.24 3.67 -22.43
N PHE A 171 0.97 3.15 -22.43
CA PHE A 171 1.54 2.25 -23.43
C PHE A 171 2.39 1.17 -22.73
N PRO A 172 2.76 0.06 -23.39
CA PRO A 172 3.39 -1.10 -22.73
C PRO A 172 4.58 -0.77 -21.81
N VAL A 173 5.36 0.23 -22.21
CA VAL A 173 6.62 0.61 -21.57
C VAL A 173 6.51 1.90 -20.75
N GLY A 174 5.33 2.50 -20.59
CA GLY A 174 5.24 3.79 -19.92
C GLY A 174 3.88 4.48 -19.97
N GLU A 175 3.87 5.72 -19.51
CA GLU A 175 2.72 6.61 -19.61
C GLU A 175 3.16 8.07 -19.71
N VAL A 176 2.32 8.89 -20.34
CA VAL A 176 2.46 10.35 -20.41
C VAL A 176 1.13 10.96 -19.98
N SER A 177 1.20 11.95 -19.10
CA SER A 177 0.04 12.69 -18.60
C SER A 177 0.17 14.17 -18.92
N LEU A 178 -0.94 14.77 -19.32
CA LEU A 178 -1.13 16.20 -19.49
C LEU A 178 -2.17 16.67 -18.46
N GLN A 179 -1.83 17.69 -17.67
CA GLN A 179 -2.73 18.24 -16.67
C GLN A 179 -2.55 19.76 -16.58
N GLU A 180 -3.66 20.48 -16.52
CA GLU A 180 -3.67 21.91 -16.21
C GLU A 180 -3.32 22.12 -14.73
N LYS A 181 -2.32 22.97 -14.46
CA LYS A 181 -1.97 23.42 -13.11
C LYS A 181 -2.20 24.91 -12.99
N GLU A 182 -2.71 25.31 -11.83
CA GLU A 182 -2.71 26.71 -11.42
C GLU A 182 -1.41 26.97 -10.66
N GLU A 183 -0.57 27.84 -11.20
CA GLU A 183 0.59 28.40 -10.49
C GLU A 183 0.25 29.81 -10.00
N GLU A 184 0.86 30.22 -8.88
CA GLU A 184 0.56 31.50 -8.20
C GLU A 184 0.73 32.73 -9.12
N GLU A 185 1.63 32.66 -10.11
CA GLU A 185 1.95 33.78 -11.00
C GLU A 185 1.33 33.69 -12.41
N VAL A 186 1.01 32.48 -12.90
CA VAL A 186 0.46 32.25 -14.25
C VAL A 186 -0.85 31.47 -14.15
N LYS A 187 -1.94 32.09 -14.58
CA LYS A 187 -3.22 31.40 -14.74
C LYS A 187 -3.06 30.31 -15.81
N ARG A 188 -3.10 29.05 -15.36
CA ARG A 188 -3.34 27.83 -16.15
C ARG A 188 -2.19 27.44 -17.08
N LEU A 189 -1.15 26.85 -16.50
CA LEU A 189 -0.05 26.24 -17.27
C LEU A 189 -0.32 24.75 -17.50
N LEU A 190 -0.12 24.27 -18.72
CA LEU A 190 -0.20 22.85 -19.03
C LEU A 190 1.06 22.13 -18.55
N SER A 191 0.92 21.30 -17.52
CA SER A 191 2.00 20.46 -17.02
C SER A 191 2.03 19.12 -17.75
N VAL A 192 3.23 18.70 -18.15
CA VAL A 192 3.51 17.39 -18.73
C VAL A 192 4.26 16.56 -17.71
N SER A 193 3.84 15.31 -17.52
CA SER A 193 4.60 14.33 -16.77
C SER A 193 4.62 13.01 -17.52
N GLY A 194 5.61 12.18 -17.27
CA GLY A 194 5.68 10.88 -17.93
C GLY A 194 6.69 9.96 -17.28
N ILE A 195 6.54 8.67 -17.57
CA ILE A 195 7.47 7.64 -17.15
C ILE A 195 7.64 6.63 -18.27
N VAL A 196 8.89 6.29 -18.58
CA VAL A 196 9.24 5.23 -19.54
C VAL A 196 10.16 4.24 -18.85
N LYS A 197 9.92 2.96 -19.08
CA LYS A 197 10.67 1.83 -18.53
C LYS A 197 11.11 0.92 -19.65
N GLY A 198 12.40 0.61 -19.71
CA GLY A 198 12.95 -0.29 -20.71
C GLY A 198 13.89 -1.29 -20.05
N GLN A 199 13.93 -2.51 -20.58
CA GLN A 199 14.96 -3.46 -20.20
C GLN A 199 16.27 -3.09 -20.89
N CYS A 200 17.36 -3.05 -20.13
CA CYS A 200 18.70 -2.80 -20.63
C CYS A 200 19.67 -3.65 -19.82
N LEU A 201 20.56 -4.38 -20.50
CA LEU A 201 21.41 -5.39 -19.88
C LEU A 201 20.55 -6.36 -19.05
N ASN A 202 20.95 -6.63 -17.80
CA ASN A 202 20.24 -7.48 -16.85
C ASN A 202 19.33 -6.68 -15.89
N GLY A 203 18.99 -5.43 -16.23
CA GLY A 203 18.20 -4.56 -15.37
C GLY A 203 17.15 -3.75 -16.11
N ILE A 204 16.48 -2.87 -15.36
CA ILE A 204 15.41 -2.00 -15.88
C ILE A 204 15.88 -0.55 -15.76
N CYS A 205 15.96 0.14 -16.89
CA CYS A 205 16.09 1.60 -16.95
C CYS A 205 14.71 2.23 -16.81
N THR A 206 14.61 3.26 -15.97
CA THR A 206 13.41 4.08 -15.80
C THR A 206 13.81 5.54 -15.98
N ALA A 207 13.11 6.25 -16.85
CA ALA A 207 13.14 7.70 -16.96
C ALA A 207 11.77 8.22 -16.52
N GLN A 208 11.74 9.10 -15.52
CA GLN A 208 10.52 9.72 -15.03
C GLN A 208 10.70 11.23 -15.10
N TYR A 209 9.78 11.93 -15.75
CA TYR A 209 9.73 13.38 -15.79
C TYR A 209 8.48 13.87 -15.07
N LYS A 210 8.64 14.78 -14.12
CA LYS A 210 7.53 15.40 -13.41
C LYS A 210 8.00 16.72 -12.79
N ASP A 211 7.19 17.76 -12.90
CA ASP A 211 7.43 19.04 -12.22
C ASP A 211 8.82 19.61 -12.56
N GLU A 212 9.19 19.56 -13.84
CA GLU A 212 10.51 19.98 -14.37
C GLU A 212 11.72 19.17 -13.90
N GLU A 213 11.51 18.14 -13.08
CA GLU A 213 12.55 17.21 -12.64
C GLU A 213 12.52 15.94 -13.51
N MET A 214 13.70 15.54 -14.00
CA MET A 214 13.90 14.26 -14.68
C MET A 214 14.70 13.30 -13.79
N LYS A 215 14.07 12.23 -13.33
CA LYS A 215 14.68 11.17 -12.55
C LYS A 215 15.02 9.96 -13.42
N LEU A 216 16.31 9.69 -13.54
CA LEU A 216 16.86 8.50 -14.17
C LEU A 216 17.18 7.45 -13.11
N ARG A 217 16.79 6.21 -13.35
CA ARG A 217 17.02 5.10 -12.42
C ARG A 217 17.31 3.82 -13.19
N TYR A 218 18.38 3.13 -12.80
CA TYR A 218 18.62 1.76 -13.23
C TYR A 218 18.30 0.82 -12.07
N ALA A 219 17.69 -0.33 -12.34
CA ALA A 219 17.38 -1.32 -11.31
C ALA A 219 17.86 -2.70 -11.78
N TYR A 220 19.01 -3.12 -11.26
CA TYR A 220 19.49 -4.49 -11.37
C TYR A 220 19.03 -5.30 -10.16
N LYS A 221 18.62 -6.55 -10.41
CA LYS A 221 18.26 -7.49 -9.36
C LYS A 221 18.44 -8.93 -9.82
N ASP A 222 19.14 -9.71 -9.02
CA ASP A 222 19.22 -11.17 -9.12
C ASP A 222 18.73 -11.82 -7.80
N GLU A 223 19.05 -13.10 -7.59
CA GLU A 223 18.67 -13.85 -6.39
C GLU A 223 19.39 -13.36 -5.11
N GLU A 224 20.60 -12.83 -5.26
CA GLU A 224 21.49 -12.50 -4.16
C GLU A 224 21.57 -11.00 -3.90
N MET A 225 21.39 -10.15 -4.91
CA MET A 225 21.59 -8.72 -4.81
C MET A 225 20.61 -7.90 -5.63
N SER A 226 20.47 -6.64 -5.22
CA SER A 226 19.88 -5.60 -6.04
C SER A 226 20.74 -4.35 -5.96
N PHE A 227 20.99 -3.72 -7.09
CA PHE A 227 21.72 -2.46 -7.18
C PHE A 227 20.91 -1.47 -8.02
N ILE A 228 20.67 -0.30 -7.43
CA ILE A 228 19.70 0.66 -7.93
C ILE A 228 20.30 2.06 -7.86
N PRO A 229 21.13 2.46 -8.83
CA PRO A 229 21.59 3.85 -8.93
C PRO A 229 20.46 4.74 -9.49
N SER A 230 20.46 5.99 -9.05
CA SER A 230 19.55 7.02 -9.53
C SER A 230 20.24 8.37 -9.65
N LEU A 231 19.85 9.13 -10.67
CA LEU A 231 20.29 10.49 -10.97
C LEU A 231 19.06 11.36 -11.19
N SER A 232 18.98 12.49 -10.50
CA SER A 232 17.97 13.52 -10.75
C SER A 232 18.58 14.68 -11.54
N LEU A 233 17.86 15.18 -12.54
CA LEU A 233 18.22 16.33 -13.36
C LEU A 233 17.13 17.41 -13.21
N PRO A 234 17.50 18.70 -13.23
CA PRO A 234 18.83 19.25 -13.53
C PRO A 234 19.77 19.32 -12.31
N SER A 235 19.32 18.92 -11.11
CA SER A 235 20.11 19.01 -9.87
C SER A 235 21.42 18.21 -9.89
N ASN A 236 21.55 17.24 -10.81
CA ASN A 236 22.62 16.25 -10.87
C ASN A 236 22.74 15.41 -9.60
N ALA A 237 21.64 15.31 -8.83
CA ALA A 237 21.66 14.63 -7.54
C ALA A 237 21.78 13.11 -7.72
N LEU A 238 22.88 12.54 -7.24
CA LEU A 238 23.24 11.14 -7.42
C LEU A 238 22.98 10.33 -6.15
N SER A 239 22.45 9.12 -6.31
CA SER A 239 22.24 8.18 -5.22
C SER A 239 22.31 6.74 -5.67
N PHE A 240 22.52 5.81 -4.74
CA PHE A 240 22.32 4.40 -5.00
C PHE A 240 21.70 3.67 -3.81
N ALA A 241 20.82 2.72 -4.11
CA ALA A 241 20.36 1.72 -3.16
C ALA A 241 20.93 0.36 -3.51
N PHE A 242 21.46 -0.33 -2.51
CA PHE A 242 22.05 -1.66 -2.61
C PHE A 242 21.36 -2.60 -1.63
N LYS A 243 21.11 -3.84 -2.04
CA LYS A 243 20.71 -4.92 -1.14
C LYS A 243 21.52 -6.16 -1.46
N ARG A 244 21.98 -6.87 -0.43
CA ARG A 244 22.69 -8.14 -0.56
C ARG A 244 22.12 -9.16 0.41
N ARG A 245 21.81 -10.33 -0.10
CA ARG A 245 21.50 -11.53 0.65
C ARG A 245 22.84 -12.16 1.03
N ILE A 246 23.13 -12.21 2.32
CA ILE A 246 24.36 -12.81 2.86
C ILE A 246 24.15 -14.33 3.05
N GLY A 247 22.90 -14.76 3.21
CA GLY A 247 22.50 -16.16 3.29
C GLY A 247 20.98 -16.29 3.19
N PRO A 248 20.42 -17.50 3.34
CA PRO A 248 19.01 -17.74 3.10
C PRO A 248 18.09 -16.85 3.97
N SER A 249 18.54 -16.54 5.18
CA SER A 249 17.81 -15.76 6.19
C SER A 249 18.26 -14.31 6.33
N ASN A 250 19.41 -13.94 5.77
CA ASN A 250 20.10 -12.69 6.09
C ASN A 250 20.13 -11.75 4.88
N LYS A 251 19.75 -10.50 5.09
CA LYS A 251 19.77 -9.45 4.07
C LYS A 251 20.30 -8.16 4.65
N LEU A 252 21.28 -7.57 3.98
CA LEU A 252 21.74 -6.21 4.18
C LEU A 252 21.11 -5.31 3.12
N SER A 253 20.69 -4.11 3.51
CA SER A 253 20.28 -3.04 2.61
C SER A 253 21.07 -1.79 2.96
N TYR A 254 21.46 -1.03 1.95
CA TYR A 254 22.22 0.21 2.08
C TYR A 254 21.67 1.23 1.10
N LEU A 255 21.58 2.49 1.51
CA LEU A 255 21.22 3.63 0.69
C LEU A 255 22.26 4.71 0.92
N TYR A 256 22.69 5.38 -0.15
CA TYR A 256 23.62 6.51 -0.09
C TYR A 256 23.19 7.61 -1.06
N ASN A 257 23.15 8.84 -0.58
CA ASN A 257 23.00 10.06 -1.37
C ASN A 257 24.34 10.79 -1.42
N PHE A 258 24.85 11.06 -2.62
CA PHE A 258 26.14 11.72 -2.80
C PHE A 258 26.09 13.21 -2.46
N ASP A 259 24.96 13.89 -2.68
CA ASP A 259 24.88 15.35 -2.48
C ASP A 259 24.83 15.72 -1.00
N SER A 260 24.07 14.96 -0.21
CA SER A 260 23.91 15.21 1.22
C SER A 260 24.89 14.44 2.09
N ASN A 261 25.62 13.47 1.52
CA ASN A 261 26.38 12.45 2.25
C ASN A 261 25.53 11.60 3.21
N TYR A 262 24.20 11.65 3.10
CA TYR A 262 23.33 10.84 3.92
C TYR A 262 23.30 9.40 3.46
N TRP A 263 23.28 8.50 4.43
CA TRP A 263 23.25 7.08 4.21
C TRP A 263 22.41 6.37 5.26
N SER A 264 21.84 5.24 4.86
CA SER A 264 21.17 4.35 5.79
C SER A 264 21.56 2.91 5.51
N ALA A 265 21.69 2.13 6.58
CA ALA A 265 21.99 0.71 6.53
C ALA A 265 20.96 -0.06 7.33
N VAL A 266 20.44 -1.16 6.77
CA VAL A 266 19.46 -2.02 7.44
C VAL A 266 19.87 -3.47 7.27
N TYR A 267 20.10 -4.13 8.39
CA TYR A 267 20.25 -5.57 8.46
C TYR A 267 18.91 -6.23 8.84
N LYS A 268 18.57 -7.30 8.13
CA LYS A 268 17.39 -8.11 8.38
C LYS A 268 17.80 -9.57 8.49
N ARG A 269 17.35 -10.24 9.55
CA ARG A 269 17.44 -11.68 9.74
C ARG A 269 16.06 -12.28 9.96
N THR A 270 15.75 -13.34 9.23
CA THR A 270 14.50 -14.10 9.37
C THR A 270 14.80 -15.46 9.99
N TYR A 271 14.16 -15.77 11.12
CA TYR A 271 14.29 -17.05 11.82
C TYR A 271 13.02 -17.87 11.59
N GLY A 272 13.11 -18.89 10.73
CA GLY A 272 11.94 -19.67 10.33
C GLY A 272 10.89 -18.81 9.63
N LYS A 273 9.60 -19.08 9.91
CA LYS A 273 8.46 -18.33 9.33
C LYS A 273 7.93 -17.23 10.25
N ASP A 274 8.12 -17.39 11.56
CA ASP A 274 7.40 -16.61 12.56
C ASP A 274 8.24 -15.54 13.24
N PHE A 275 9.55 -15.49 13.01
CA PHE A 275 10.41 -14.53 13.70
C PHE A 275 11.26 -13.74 12.73
N LYS A 276 11.36 -12.44 12.98
CA LYS A 276 12.18 -11.56 12.16
C LYS A 276 12.78 -10.46 13.01
N PHE A 277 14.09 -10.36 12.92
CA PHE A 277 14.86 -9.29 13.49
C PHE A 277 15.28 -8.32 12.39
N LYS A 278 15.18 -7.03 12.66
CA LYS A 278 15.76 -5.98 11.83
C LYS A 278 16.49 -5.00 12.72
N THR A 279 17.60 -4.47 12.25
CA THR A 279 18.25 -3.33 12.86
C THR A 279 18.75 -2.42 11.76
N GLY A 280 18.80 -1.13 12.02
CA GLY A 280 19.33 -0.18 11.07
C GLY A 280 19.80 1.09 11.72
N TYR A 281 20.44 1.90 10.89
CA TYR A 281 20.86 3.25 11.20
C TYR A 281 20.52 4.14 10.00
N ASP A 282 20.08 5.35 10.29
CA ASP A 282 19.84 6.39 9.30
C ASP A 282 20.60 7.65 9.71
N SER A 283 21.51 8.12 8.86
CA SER A 283 22.38 9.25 9.17
C SER A 283 21.69 10.60 9.02
N GLU A 284 20.61 10.70 8.23
CA GLU A 284 19.88 11.96 8.03
C GLU A 284 19.16 12.35 9.32
N VAL A 285 18.51 11.38 9.96
CA VAL A 285 17.85 11.55 11.26
C VAL A 285 18.72 11.15 12.45
N ARG A 286 19.95 10.69 12.19
CA ARG A 286 20.95 10.27 13.19
C ARG A 286 20.37 9.28 14.21
N LEU A 287 19.66 8.27 13.72
CA LEU A 287 18.86 7.36 14.54
C LEU A 287 19.24 5.89 14.31
N GLY A 288 19.66 5.21 15.37
CA GLY A 288 19.76 3.75 15.39
C GLY A 288 18.44 3.13 15.81
N TRP A 289 18.07 1.99 15.22
CA TRP A 289 16.89 1.25 15.64
C TRP A 289 17.07 -0.26 15.52
N ALA A 290 16.30 -0.99 16.33
CA ALA A 290 16.17 -2.43 16.27
C ALA A 290 14.71 -2.82 16.42
N SER A 291 14.25 -3.82 15.68
CA SER A 291 12.90 -4.36 15.83
C SER A 291 12.88 -5.88 15.79
N LEU A 292 12.01 -6.44 16.62
CA LEU A 292 11.72 -7.87 16.68
C LEU A 292 10.26 -8.08 16.37
N TRP A 293 9.99 -8.93 15.39
CA TRP A 293 8.65 -9.36 15.01
C TRP A 293 8.42 -10.81 15.43
N VAL A 294 7.25 -11.04 16.05
CA VAL A 294 6.68 -12.36 16.35
C VAL A 294 5.40 -12.52 15.54
N GLY A 295 5.34 -13.58 14.75
CA GLY A 295 4.41 -13.78 13.65
C GLY A 295 4.95 -13.23 12.33
N ASP A 296 4.59 -13.87 11.21
CA ASP A 296 5.02 -13.46 9.86
C ASP A 296 4.66 -11.99 9.58
N GLU A 297 5.67 -11.10 9.41
CA GLU A 297 5.53 -9.68 9.05
C GLU A 297 4.56 -9.45 7.87
N GLY A 298 4.67 -10.23 6.80
CA GLY A 298 3.86 -10.11 5.59
C GLY A 298 2.57 -10.95 5.61
N GLY A 299 2.47 -11.87 6.57
CA GLY A 299 1.37 -12.82 6.70
C GLY A 299 0.08 -12.17 7.19
N LYS A 300 -1.05 -12.87 7.08
CA LYS A 300 -2.29 -12.40 7.71
C LYS A 300 -2.24 -12.80 9.18
N ALA A 301 -2.77 -11.99 10.09
CA ALA A 301 -2.98 -12.42 11.47
C ALA A 301 -3.81 -13.73 11.54
N LYS A 302 -4.54 -14.12 10.49
CA LYS A 302 -5.19 -15.45 10.39
C LYS A 302 -4.22 -16.63 10.50
N THR A 303 -3.02 -16.48 9.94
CA THR A 303 -2.06 -17.57 9.73
C THR A 303 -0.92 -17.54 10.73
N ALA A 304 -0.85 -16.51 11.58
CA ALA A 304 0.11 -16.43 12.66
C ALA A 304 -0.32 -17.32 13.84
N PRO A 305 0.63 -17.88 14.62
CA PRO A 305 0.32 -18.58 15.86
C PRO A 305 -0.62 -17.75 16.75
N LEU A 306 -1.65 -18.40 17.30
CA LEU A 306 -2.70 -17.76 18.12
C LEU A 306 -3.44 -16.59 17.45
N LYS A 307 -3.35 -16.46 16.13
CA LYS A 307 -3.86 -15.31 15.36
C LYS A 307 -3.38 -13.94 15.85
N MET A 308 -2.14 -13.89 16.35
CA MET A 308 -1.54 -12.72 16.98
C MET A 308 -0.23 -12.33 16.30
N LYS A 309 0.05 -11.04 16.24
CA LYS A 309 1.35 -10.50 15.86
C LYS A 309 1.83 -9.52 16.91
N VAL A 310 3.12 -9.55 17.19
CA VAL A 310 3.76 -8.62 18.10
C VAL A 310 4.99 -8.04 17.41
N GLN A 311 5.17 -6.74 17.55
CA GLN A 311 6.37 -6.03 17.16
C GLN A 311 6.92 -5.32 18.39
N PHE A 312 8.22 -5.43 18.62
CA PHE A 312 8.98 -4.57 19.52
C PHE A 312 9.92 -3.73 18.66
N MET A 313 10.08 -2.44 18.98
CA MET A 313 11.01 -1.54 18.33
C MET A 313 11.72 -0.68 19.36
N LEU A 314 13.05 -0.71 19.36
CA LEU A 314 13.88 0.22 20.11
C LEU A 314 14.44 1.26 19.14
N GLN A 315 14.33 2.53 19.49
CA GLN A 315 14.96 3.65 18.80
C GLN A 315 15.95 4.34 19.74
N VAL A 316 17.15 4.63 19.24
CA VAL A 316 18.26 5.22 19.99
C VAL A 316 18.84 6.37 19.16
N PRO A 317 18.56 7.63 19.54
CA PRO A 317 19.18 8.79 18.91
C PRO A 317 20.70 8.77 19.10
N GLN A 318 21.46 9.18 18.08
CA GLN A 318 22.91 9.21 18.14
C GLN A 318 23.41 10.24 19.17
N ASP A 319 22.76 11.39 19.25
CA ASP A 319 23.17 12.52 20.09
C ASP A 319 22.76 12.39 21.56
N ASP A 320 21.71 11.62 21.83
CA ASP A 320 21.16 11.50 23.17
C ASP A 320 20.58 10.10 23.40
N ILE A 321 21.41 9.24 23.97
CA ILE A 321 21.02 7.87 24.31
C ILE A 321 19.92 7.88 25.39
N LYS A 322 19.81 8.92 26.23
CA LYS A 322 18.81 8.97 27.29
C LYS A 322 17.39 9.18 26.77
N SER A 323 17.24 9.72 25.56
CA SER A 323 15.95 9.81 24.86
C SER A 323 15.61 8.57 24.03
N SER A 324 16.24 7.42 24.32
CA SER A 324 15.86 6.14 23.70
C SER A 324 14.41 5.78 24.01
N VAL A 325 13.68 5.31 23.00
CA VAL A 325 12.27 4.93 23.12
C VAL A 325 12.09 3.45 22.76
N LEU A 326 11.39 2.72 23.63
CA LEU A 326 10.90 1.38 23.35
C LEU A 326 9.42 1.44 22.99
N MET A 327 9.10 1.04 21.77
CA MET A 327 7.74 0.91 21.26
C MET A 327 7.38 -0.56 21.09
N PHE A 328 6.11 -0.89 21.29
CA PHE A 328 5.57 -2.19 20.96
C PHE A 328 4.17 -2.07 20.37
N ARG A 329 3.90 -2.95 19.42
CA ARG A 329 2.62 -3.04 18.73
C ARG A 329 2.10 -4.46 18.79
N VAL A 330 0.88 -4.62 19.29
CA VAL A 330 0.24 -5.93 19.44
C VAL A 330 -1.02 -5.95 18.62
N LYS A 331 -1.14 -6.89 17.69
CA LYS A 331 -2.33 -7.06 16.85
C LYS A 331 -2.92 -8.44 17.05
N LYS A 332 -4.19 -8.51 17.44
CA LYS A 332 -4.94 -9.74 17.68
C LYS A 332 -6.17 -9.81 16.81
N ARG A 333 -6.42 -10.99 16.22
CA ARG A 333 -7.63 -11.28 15.45
C ARG A 333 -8.49 -12.35 16.14
N TRP A 334 -9.79 -12.08 16.16
CA TRP A 334 -10.85 -12.98 16.61
C TRP A 334 -11.80 -13.24 15.43
N ASP A 335 -12.08 -14.50 15.15
CA ASP A 335 -13.09 -14.92 14.17
C ASP A 335 -14.22 -15.55 14.99
N ILE A 336 -15.42 -14.96 14.92
CA ILE A 336 -16.61 -15.31 15.72
C ILE A 336 -17.71 -15.85 14.80
#